data_AF-A0A954QCJ4-F1
#
_entry.id   AF-A0A954QCJ4-F1
#
_cell.length_a   1.000
_cell.length_b   1.000
_cell.length_c   1.000
_cell.angle_alpha   90.00
_cell.angle_beta   90.00
_cell.angle_gamma   90.00
#
_symmetry.space_group_name_H-M   'P 1'
#
loop_
_entity.id
_entity.type
_entity.pdbx_description
1 polymer ?
#
loop_
_entity_poly.entity_id
_entity_poly.type
_entity_poly.pdbx_seq_one_letter_code
_entity_poly.pdbx_strand_id
1 'polypeptide(L)'
;TALRKAGFDFSAALERMGGETDLLYDHMNYVLNDAPELLERMREALATENARQLEISAHRLKSLVSSYNHDEARDLAIELEQMGKDAALDQADRSLSRLSSLVEGLNNAIRNYMQQQKSG
;
A
#
# COMPACT_ATOMS: atom_id res chain seq x y z
N THR A 1 -24.76 8.35 0.83
CA THR A 1 -23.83 7.84 1.88
C THR A 1 -22.90 6.79 1.29
N ALA A 2 -22.02 7.16 0.36
CA ALA A 2 -21.41 6.23 -0.60
C ALA A 2 -19.86 6.18 -0.59
N LEU A 3 -19.21 6.48 0.52
CA LEU A 3 -17.73 6.53 0.62
C LEU A 3 -17.12 5.59 1.66
N ARG A 4 -17.87 4.61 2.18
CA ARG A 4 -17.34 3.62 3.13
C ARG A 4 -17.47 2.22 2.56
N LYS A 5 -16.51 1.77 1.75
CA LYS A 5 -16.35 0.32 1.56
C LYS A 5 -14.94 -0.21 1.30
N ALA A 6 -13.91 0.64 1.36
CA ALA A 6 -12.53 0.16 1.35
C ALA A 6 -11.71 0.57 2.59
N GLY A 7 -12.25 1.38 3.50
CA GLY A 7 -11.52 1.85 4.69
C GLY A 7 -10.43 2.89 4.42
N PHE A 8 -10.05 3.10 3.15
CA PHE A 8 -9.07 4.10 2.72
C PHE A 8 -9.67 5.51 2.66
N ASP A 9 -8.96 6.47 3.25
CA ASP A 9 -9.35 7.87 3.37
C ASP A 9 -8.65 8.73 2.31
N PHE A 10 -9.39 9.03 1.24
CA PHE A 10 -8.92 9.89 0.15
C PHE A 10 -8.87 11.37 0.53
N SER A 11 -9.67 11.81 1.51
CA SER A 11 -9.62 13.17 2.02
C SER A 11 -8.34 13.40 2.80
N ALA A 12 -7.95 12.44 3.66
CA ALA A 12 -6.65 12.48 4.33
C ALA A 12 -5.47 12.44 3.33
N ALA A 13 -5.58 11.63 2.27
CA ALA A 13 -4.57 11.61 1.22
C ALA A 13 -4.44 12.97 0.51
N LEU A 14 -5.57 13.63 0.21
CA LEU A 14 -5.59 14.98 -0.36
C LEU A 14 -4.95 16.02 0.57
N GLU A 15 -5.28 15.97 1.87
CA GLU A 15 -4.69 16.86 2.87
C GLU A 15 -3.17 16.69 2.97
N ARG A 16 -2.67 15.46 2.89
CA ARG A 16 -1.21 15.18 2.83
C ARG A 16 -0.55 15.75 1.57
N MET A 17 -1.29 15.87 0.48
CA MET A 17 -0.86 16.54 -0.75
C MET A 17 -1.10 18.06 -0.72
N GLY A 18 -1.40 18.63 0.44
CA GLY A 18 -1.61 20.07 0.60
C GLY A 18 -2.92 20.59 0.02
N GLY A 19 -3.89 19.72 -0.26
CA GLY A 19 -5.13 20.09 -0.95
C GLY A 19 -5.03 20.08 -2.48
N GLU A 20 -3.86 19.77 -3.03
CA GLU A 20 -3.62 19.79 -4.47
C GLU A 20 -4.09 18.48 -5.12
N THR A 21 -5.13 18.59 -5.95
CA THR A 21 -5.77 17.40 -6.54
C THR A 21 -4.87 16.73 -7.58
N ASP A 22 -4.08 17.50 -8.33
CA ASP A 22 -3.12 16.94 -9.31
C ASP A 22 -2.05 16.09 -8.61
N LEU A 23 -1.53 16.55 -7.47
CA LEU A 23 -0.58 15.78 -6.65
C LEU A 23 -1.22 14.50 -6.09
N LEU A 24 -2.50 14.54 -5.72
CA LEU A 24 -3.23 13.33 -5.31
C LEU A 24 -3.33 12.32 -6.47
N TYR A 25 -3.62 12.78 -7.69
CA TYR A 25 -3.68 11.90 -8.85
C TYR A 25 -2.32 11.30 -9.22
N ASP A 26 -1.24 12.09 -9.15
CA ASP A 26 0.11 11.58 -9.34
C ASP A 26 0.44 10.52 -8.29
N HIS A 27 0.11 10.79 -7.03
CA HIS A 27 0.29 9.81 -5.96
C HIS A 27 -0.52 8.53 -6.18
N MET A 28 -1.79 8.64 -6.58
CA MET A 28 -2.64 7.50 -6.94
C MET A 28 -2.04 6.67 -8.09
N ASN A 29 -1.47 7.33 -9.10
CA ASN A 29 -0.80 6.65 -10.20
C ASN A 29 0.45 5.89 -9.70
N TYR A 30 1.24 6.48 -8.80
CA TYR A 30 2.36 5.77 -8.17
C TYR A 30 1.88 4.54 -7.39
N VAL A 31 0.80 4.65 -6.61
CA VAL A 31 0.25 3.49 -5.89
C VAL A 31 -0.19 2.39 -6.87
N LEU A 32 -0.91 2.74 -7.94
CA LEU A 32 -1.40 1.76 -8.91
C LEU A 32 -0.29 1.05 -9.68
N ASN A 33 0.86 1.71 -9.88
CA ASN A 33 1.98 1.16 -10.64
C ASN A 33 2.99 0.43 -9.73
N ASP A 34 3.36 1.05 -8.61
CA ASP A 34 4.49 0.59 -7.80
C ASP A 34 4.05 -0.43 -6.73
N ALA A 35 2.85 -0.29 -6.16
CA ALA A 35 2.42 -1.18 -5.08
C ALA A 35 2.34 -2.66 -5.51
N PRO A 36 1.81 -3.01 -6.70
CA PRO A 36 1.84 -4.40 -7.18
C PRO A 36 3.27 -4.94 -7.35
N GLU A 37 4.19 -4.15 -7.89
CA GLU A 37 5.59 -4.56 -8.06
C GLU A 37 6.28 -4.79 -6.71
N LEU A 38 6.01 -3.94 -5.72
CA LEU A 38 6.55 -4.09 -4.37
C LEU A 38 6.03 -5.36 -3.69
N LEU A 39 4.76 -5.73 -3.90
CA LEU A 39 4.19 -7.00 -3.41
C LEU A 39 4.90 -8.21 -4.01
N GLU A 40 5.12 -8.22 -5.33
CA GLU A 40 5.82 -9.31 -5.99
C GLU A 40 7.28 -9.42 -5.53
N ARG A 41 7.98 -8.29 -5.39
CA ARG A 41 9.34 -8.28 -4.81
C ARG A 41 9.39 -8.83 -3.39
N MET A 42 8.35 -8.61 -2.58
CA MET A 42 8.26 -9.22 -1.26
C MET A 42 8.02 -10.73 -1.34
N ARG A 43 7.19 -11.22 -2.28
CA ARG A 43 7.01 -12.66 -2.51
C ARG A 43 8.33 -13.32 -2.91
N GLU A 44 9.06 -12.71 -3.84
CA GLU A 44 10.39 -13.17 -4.26
C GLU A 44 11.39 -13.17 -3.09
N ALA A 45 11.37 -12.12 -2.27
CA ALA A 45 12.21 -12.03 -1.09
C ALA A 45 11.95 -13.18 -0.11
N LEU A 46 10.69 -13.54 0.13
CA LEU A 46 10.35 -14.69 0.99
C LEU A 46 10.78 -16.02 0.37
N ALA A 47 10.56 -16.21 -0.94
CA ALA A 47 10.95 -17.43 -1.65
C ALA A 47 12.48 -17.64 -1.71
N THR A 48 13.26 -16.57 -1.59
CA THR A 48 14.73 -16.58 -1.66
C THR A 48 15.40 -16.30 -0.31
N GLU A 49 14.63 -16.22 0.78
CA GLU A 49 15.09 -15.85 2.12
C GLU A 49 15.87 -14.52 2.17
N ASN A 50 15.57 -13.60 1.27
CA ASN A 50 16.24 -12.31 1.14
C ASN A 50 15.63 -11.26 2.07
N ALA A 51 16.01 -11.31 3.34
CA ALA A 51 15.50 -10.42 4.39
C ALA A 51 15.67 -8.92 4.05
N ARG A 52 16.77 -8.54 3.41
CA ARG A 52 17.04 -7.15 3.00
C ARG A 52 16.06 -6.67 1.92
N GLN A 53 15.71 -7.52 0.96
CA GLN A 53 14.73 -7.18 -0.07
C GLN A 53 13.32 -7.04 0.52
N LEU A 54 12.97 -7.90 1.49
CA LEU A 54 11.71 -7.78 2.23
C LEU A 54 11.64 -6.43 2.95
N GLU A 55 12.67 -6.09 3.74
CA GLU A 55 12.75 -4.81 4.45
C GLU A 55 12.50 -3.62 3.52
N ILE A 56 13.29 -3.52 2.45
CA ILE A 56 13.24 -2.37 1.54
C ILE A 56 11.88 -2.27 0.85
N SER A 57 11.34 -3.40 0.39
CA SER A 57 10.08 -3.42 -0.35
C SER A 57 8.90 -3.08 0.56
N ALA A 58 8.88 -3.62 1.78
CA ALA A 58 7.88 -3.31 2.79
C ALA A 58 7.95 -1.84 3.23
N HIS A 59 9.14 -1.30 3.45
CA HIS A 59 9.35 0.11 3.80
C HIS A 59 8.78 1.05 2.72
N ARG A 60 9.02 0.75 1.44
CA ARG A 60 8.48 1.54 0.33
C ARG A 60 6.96 1.44 0.25
N LEU A 61 6.41 0.24 0.39
CA LEU A 61 4.96 0.03 0.34
C LEU A 61 4.26 0.74 1.50
N LYS A 62 4.84 0.73 2.70
CA LYS A 62 4.38 1.48 3.88
C LYS A 62 4.17 2.96 3.53
N SER A 63 5.14 3.59 2.87
CA SER A 63 5.04 5.01 2.49
C SER A 63 3.84 5.26 1.58
N LEU A 64 3.60 4.38 0.61
CA LEU A 64 2.44 4.48 -0.31
C LEU A 64 1.11 4.33 0.44
N VAL A 65 0.94 3.28 1.25
CA VAL A 65 -0.34 3.00 1.92
C VAL A 65 -0.64 3.97 3.08
N SER A 66 0.40 4.54 3.71
CA SER A 66 0.26 5.46 4.83
C SER A 66 -0.45 6.78 4.48
N SER A 67 -0.45 7.16 3.21
CA SER A 67 -1.14 8.36 2.74
C SER A 67 -2.65 8.30 2.94
N TYR A 68 -3.24 7.10 3.00
CA TYR A 68 -4.68 6.89 2.98
C TYR A 68 -5.29 6.54 4.35
N ASN A 69 -4.57 6.82 5.46
CA ASN A 69 -4.99 6.56 6.85
C ASN A 69 -5.60 5.16 7.08
N HIS A 70 -5.02 4.13 6.48
CA HIS A 70 -5.45 2.75 6.69
C HIS A 70 -4.49 2.03 7.63
N ASP A 71 -4.79 2.08 8.93
CA ASP A 71 -3.92 1.58 10.00
C ASP A 71 -3.49 0.13 9.77
N GLU A 72 -4.41 -0.77 9.42
CA GLU A 72 -4.08 -2.18 9.21
C GLU A 72 -3.05 -2.40 8.08
N ALA A 73 -3.16 -1.68 6.96
CA ALA A 73 -2.22 -1.82 5.84
C ALA A 73 -0.84 -1.24 6.20
N ARG A 74 -0.84 -0.12 6.94
CA ARG A 74 0.38 0.50 7.44
C ARG A 74 1.09 -0.41 8.45
N ASP A 75 0.36 -1.00 9.39
CA ASP A 75 0.92 -1.80 10.47
C ASP A 75 1.46 -3.14 9.93
N LEU A 76 0.77 -3.79 8.98
CA LEU A 76 1.30 -4.98 8.30
C LEU A 76 2.56 -4.68 7.48
N ALA A 77 2.64 -3.52 6.84
CA ALA A 77 3.86 -3.11 6.12
C ALA A 77 5.02 -2.84 7.09
N ILE A 78 4.74 -2.26 8.27
CA ILE A 78 5.73 -2.09 9.34
C ILE A 78 6.19 -3.45 9.89
N GLU A 79 5.28 -4.39 10.07
CA GLU A 79 5.57 -5.74 10.54
C GLU A 79 6.53 -6.46 9.58
N LEU A 80 6.23 -6.46 8.27
CA LEU A 80 7.10 -7.04 7.25
C LEU A 80 8.46 -6.32 7.14
N GLU A 81 8.47 -4.99 7.27
CA GLU A 81 9.70 -4.21 7.34
C GLU A 81 10.57 -4.66 8.52
N GLN A 82 9.96 -4.89 9.69
CA GLN A 82 10.65 -5.31 10.89
C GLN A 82 11.14 -6.77 10.80
N MET A 83 10.33 -7.68 10.28
CA MET A 83 10.73 -9.07 9.98
C MET A 83 11.96 -9.11 9.06
N GLY A 84 11.99 -8.26 8.02
CA GLY A 84 13.14 -8.12 7.14
C GLY A 84 14.38 -7.56 7.84
N LYS A 85 14.23 -6.57 8.72
CA LYS A 85 15.34 -6.00 9.52
C LYS A 85 15.95 -7.01 10.47
N ASP A 86 15.11 -7.82 11.11
CA ASP A 86 15.52 -8.79 12.12
C ASP A 86 15.97 -10.12 11.50
N ALA A 87 15.85 -10.27 10.17
CA ALA A 87 16.04 -11.52 9.44
C ALA A 87 15.21 -12.69 10.00
N ALA A 88 14.05 -12.37 10.57
CA ALA A 88 13.09 -13.31 11.14
C ALA A 88 11.87 -13.39 10.22
N LEU A 89 11.96 -14.24 9.19
CA LEU A 89 10.96 -14.33 8.12
C LEU A 89 9.83 -15.31 8.44
N ASP A 90 9.86 -15.91 9.63
CA ASP A 90 8.80 -16.78 10.12
C ASP A 90 7.46 -16.04 10.12
N GLN A 91 6.42 -16.65 9.54
CA GLN A 91 5.07 -16.07 9.39
C GLN A 91 4.94 -14.88 8.44
N ALA A 92 6.01 -14.41 7.80
CA ALA A 92 5.94 -13.27 6.88
C ALA A 92 4.98 -13.49 5.70
N ASP A 93 4.80 -14.74 5.24
CA ASP A 93 3.82 -15.10 4.21
C ASP A 93 2.38 -14.74 4.61
N ARG A 94 2.03 -14.90 5.89
CA ARG A 94 0.69 -14.59 6.40
C ARG A 94 0.45 -13.08 6.36
N SER A 95 1.41 -12.30 6.84
CA SER A 95 1.35 -10.85 6.88
C SER A 95 1.37 -10.26 5.47
N LEU A 96 2.18 -10.83 4.56
CA LEU A 96 2.21 -10.47 3.14
C LEU A 96 0.90 -10.80 2.42
N SER A 97 0.31 -11.97 2.68
CA SER A 97 -0.98 -12.34 2.09
C SER A 97 -2.09 -11.36 2.51
N ARG A 98 -2.15 -11.02 3.80
CA ARG A 98 -3.13 -10.04 4.31
C ARG A 98 -2.91 -8.65 3.71
N LEU A 99 -1.66 -8.18 3.67
CA LEU A 99 -1.31 -6.89 3.09
C LEU A 99 -1.66 -6.82 1.60
N SER A 100 -1.40 -7.90 0.86
CA SER A 100 -1.72 -8.01 -0.58
C SER A 100 -3.21 -7.76 -0.83
N SER A 101 -4.10 -8.40 -0.05
CA SER A 101 -5.55 -8.21 -0.19
C SER A 101 -6.00 -6.77 0.13
N LEU A 102 -5.36 -6.10 1.10
CA LEU A 102 -5.66 -4.70 1.41
C LEU A 102 -5.21 -3.76 0.29
N VAL A 103 -4.02 -3.98 -0.28
CA VAL A 103 -3.50 -3.19 -1.41
C VAL A 103 -4.33 -3.40 -2.67
N GLU A 104 -4.80 -4.61 -2.95
CA GLU A 104 -5.77 -4.86 -4.03
C GLU A 104 -7.07 -4.05 -3.81
N GLY A 105 -7.55 -4.01 -2.57
CA GLY A 105 -8.68 -3.16 -2.17
C GLY A 105 -8.43 -1.67 -2.43
N LEU A 106 -7.25 -1.16 -2.06
CA LEU A 106 -6.83 0.21 -2.32
C LEU A 106 -6.79 0.51 -3.82
N ASN A 107 -6.17 -0.37 -4.61
CA ASN A 107 -6.06 -0.19 -6.06
C ASN A 107 -7.43 -0.10 -6.74
N ASN A 108 -8.38 -0.94 -6.31
CA ASN A 108 -9.75 -0.87 -6.81
C ASN A 108 -10.46 0.41 -6.37
N ALA A 109 -10.26 0.84 -5.13
CA ALA A 109 -10.82 2.09 -4.62
C ALA A 109 -10.28 3.32 -5.38
N ILE A 110 -8.98 3.36 -5.66
CA ILE A 110 -8.33 4.41 -6.46
C ILE A 110 -8.93 4.44 -7.87
N ARG A 111 -9.00 3.30 -8.57
CA ARG A 111 -9.56 3.26 -9.94
C ARG A 111 -10.99 3.78 -9.98
N ASN A 112 -11.81 3.40 -9.00
CA ASN A 112 -13.19 3.89 -8.88
C ASN A 112 -13.23 5.41 -8.62
N TYR A 113 -12.39 5.92 -7.73
CA TYR A 113 -12.29 7.36 -7.44
C TYR A 113 -11.92 8.15 -8.70
N MET A 114 -10.89 7.71 -9.43
CA MET A 114 -10.42 8.38 -10.65
C MET A 114 -11.43 8.32 -11.81
N GLN A 115 -12.27 7.29 -11.89
CA GLN A 115 -13.32 7.19 -12.92
C GLN A 115 -14.50 8.14 -12.65
N GLN A 116 -14.90 8.29 -11.38
CA GLN A 116 -16.02 9.15 -10.99
C GLN A 116 -15.72 10.62 -11.31
N GLN A 117 -14.48 11.06 -11.13
CA GLN A 117 -14.06 12.44 -11.38
C GLN A 117 -13.86 12.78 -12.86
N LYS A 118 -13.77 11.78 -13.76
CA LYS A 118 -13.78 12.01 -15.22
C LYS A 118 -15.18 12.18 -15.80
N SER A 119 -16.21 11.90 -15.00
CA SER A 119 -17.61 11.90 -15.42
C SER A 119 -18.39 13.13 -14.92
N GLY A 120 -17.73 14.05 -14.23
CA GLY A 120 -18.26 15.33 -13.76
C GLY A 120 -17.49 16.50 -14.37
#